data_AF-A0A2M8W4W1-F1
#
_entry.id   AF-A0A2M8W4W1-F1
#
_cell.length_a   1.000
_cell.length_b   1.000
_cell.length_c   1.000
_cell.angle_alpha   90.00
_cell.angle_beta   90.00
_cell.angle_gamma   90.00
#
_symmetry.space_group_name_H-M   'P 1'
#
loop_
_entity.id
_entity.type
_entity.pdbx_description
1 polymer ?
#
loop_
_entity_poly.entity_id
_entity_poly.type
_entity_poly.pdbx_seq_one_letter_code
_entity_poly.pdbx_strand_id
1 'polypeptide(L)' 'MAKLTKTSVFKAQGPKVETPMDKTTRIVRKMVEEEAEQRQAKKDRLRNARLERESNTPIKPSR' A
#
# COMPACT_ATOMS: atom_id res chain seq x y z
N MET A 1 32.23 -3.46 -35.49
CA MET A 1 30.88 -3.96 -35.83
C MET A 1 30.64 -5.25 -35.07
N ALA A 2 29.62 -5.30 -34.21
CA ALA A 2 29.30 -6.50 -33.42
C ALA A 2 28.65 -7.55 -34.31
N LYS A 3 29.20 -8.78 -34.30
CA LYS A 3 28.69 -9.90 -35.11
C LYS A 3 27.51 -10.55 -34.36
N LEU A 4 26.30 -10.39 -34.88
CA LEU A 4 25.08 -10.98 -34.30
C LEU A 4 24.93 -12.42 -34.78
N THR A 5 25.03 -13.40 -33.88
CA THR A 5 24.74 -14.81 -34.15
C THR A 5 23.25 -15.10 -33.94
N LYS A 6 22.66 -16.02 -34.72
CA LYS A 6 21.21 -16.33 -34.73
C LYS A 6 20.63 -16.73 -33.35
N THR A 7 21.47 -17.10 -32.40
CA THR A 7 21.11 -17.42 -31.00
C THR A 7 20.94 -16.20 -30.10
N SER A 8 21.40 -15.02 -30.52
CA SER A 8 21.32 -13.77 -29.77
C SER A 8 19.96 -13.07 -29.85
N VAL A 9 19.11 -13.48 -30.80
CA VAL A 9 17.85 -12.76 -31.10
C VAL A 9 16.78 -12.99 -30.03
N PHE A 10 16.87 -14.10 -29.29
CA PHE A 10 15.89 -14.54 -28.30
C PHE A 10 16.49 -14.68 -26.89
N LYS A 11 17.26 -13.69 -26.42
CA LYS A 11 17.54 -13.62 -24.98
C LYS A 11 16.29 -13.11 -24.27
N ALA A 12 15.75 -13.91 -23.35
CA ALA A 12 14.73 -13.47 -22.41
C ALA A 12 15.25 -12.20 -21.73
N GLN A 13 14.52 -11.09 -21.86
CA GLN A 13 14.92 -9.87 -21.18
C GLN A 13 14.89 -10.13 -19.69
N GLY A 14 16.04 -9.93 -19.06
CA GLY A 14 16.14 -10.00 -17.60
C GLY A 14 15.19 -8.96 -16.97
N PRO A 15 14.84 -9.13 -15.69
CA PRO A 15 14.05 -8.13 -14.99
C PRO A 15 14.68 -6.76 -15.19
N LYS A 16 13.89 -5.78 -15.67
CA LYS A 16 14.38 -4.42 -15.89
C LYS A 16 14.98 -3.92 -14.59
N VAL A 17 16.26 -3.55 -14.62
CA VAL A 17 16.94 -2.94 -13.48
C VAL A 17 16.22 -1.63 -13.19
N GLU A 18 15.63 -1.50 -11.99
CA GLU A 18 14.92 -0.29 -11.57
C GLU A 18 15.85 0.92 -11.73
N THR A 19 15.38 1.93 -12.47
CA THR A 19 16.10 3.20 -12.58
C THR A 19 16.08 3.91 -11.22
N PRO A 20 17.01 4.86 -10.96
CA PRO A 20 16.96 5.67 -9.74
C PRO A 20 15.60 6.35 -9.53
N MET A 21 14.92 6.76 -10.60
CA MET A 21 13.59 7.36 -10.56
C MET A 21 12.50 6.35 -10.16
N ASP A 22 12.60 5.10 -10.64
CA ASP A 22 11.66 4.04 -10.24
C ASP A 22 11.79 3.75 -8.74
N LYS A 23 13.03 3.76 -8.23
CA LYS A 23 13.32 3.56 -6.80
C LYS A 23 12.71 4.65 -5.93
N THR A 24 12.90 5.92 -6.30
CA THR A 24 12.31 7.03 -5.53
C THR A 24 10.79 7.00 -5.58
N THR A 25 10.20 6.74 -6.75
CA THR A 25 8.75 6.59 -6.90
C THR A 25 8.20 5.47 -6.02
N ARG A 26 8.90 4.33 -5.96
CA ARG A 26 8.53 3.20 -5.10
C ARG A 26 8.58 3.57 -3.62
N ILE A 27 9.63 4.27 -3.18
CA ILE A 27 9.77 4.69 -1.78
C ILE A 27 8.64 5.66 -1.41
N VAL A 28 8.33 6.64 -2.26
CA VAL A 28 7.23 7.59 -2.04
C VAL A 28 5.89 6.87 -1.92
N ARG A 29 5.59 5.91 -2.80
CA ARG A 29 4.36 5.12 -2.71
C ARG A 29 4.26 4.36 -1.40
N LYS A 30 5.35 3.69 -0.97
CA LYS A 30 5.38 2.97 0.30
C LYS A 30 5.10 3.88 1.49
N MET A 31 5.71 5.07 1.54
CA MET A 31 5.47 6.02 2.63
C MET A 31 3.98 6.42 2.71
N VAL A 32 3.35 6.69 1.56
CA VAL A 32 1.92 7.04 1.51
C VAL A 32 1.02 5.89 1.94
N GLU A 33 1.33 4.67 1.51
CA GLU A 33 0.59 3.45 1.88
C GLU A 33 0.69 3.18 3.39
N GLU A 34 1.88 3.27 3.97
CA GLU A 34 2.11 3.09 5.41
C GLU A 34 1.34 4.14 6.23
N GLU A 35 1.36 5.41 5.83
CA GLU A 35 0.57 6.46 6.49
C GLU A 35 -0.94 6.24 6.35
N ALA A 36 -1.39 5.75 5.18
CA ALA A 36 -2.79 5.42 4.95
C ALA A 36 -3.26 4.28 5.85
N GLU A 37 -2.44 3.24 6.00
CA GLU A 37 -2.71 2.10 6.87
C GLU A 37 -2.80 2.53 8.35
N GLN A 38 -1.86 3.32 8.83
CA GLN A 38 -1.90 3.85 10.21
C GLN A 38 -3.16 4.67 10.49
N ARG A 39 -3.55 5.53 9.53
CA ARG A 39 -4.77 6.33 9.62
C ARG A 39 -6.01 5.45 9.64
N GLN A 40 -6.05 4.41 8.82
CA GLN A 40 -7.16 3.48 8.75
C GLN A 40 -7.29 2.68 10.06
N ALA A 41 -6.19 2.13 10.57
CA ALA A 41 -6.16 1.43 11.84
C ALA A 41 -6.66 2.31 13.01
N LYS A 42 -6.27 3.59 13.03
CA LYS A 42 -6.78 4.56 14.03
C LYS A 42 -8.29 4.76 13.91
N LYS A 43 -8.80 4.93 12.68
CA LYS A 43 -10.24 5.10 12.43
C LYS A 43 -11.02 3.87 12.88
N ASP A 44 -10.55 2.68 12.55
CA ASP A 44 -11.22 1.42 12.91
C ASP A 44 -11.23 1.22 14.43
N ARG A 45 -10.10 1.51 15.10
CA ARG A 45 -10.04 1.49 16.58
C ARG A 45 -11.07 2.44 17.21
N LEU A 46 -11.16 3.68 16.73
CA LEU A 46 -12.09 4.68 17.26
C LEU A 46 -13.55 4.31 16.97
N ARG A 47 -13.82 3.76 15.79
CA ARG A 47 -15.16 3.28 15.41
C ARG A 47 -15.59 2.13 16.31
N ASN A 48 -14.74 1.14 16.54
CA ASN A 48 -15.04 0.03 17.43
C ASN A 48 -15.28 0.52 18.86
N ALA A 49 -14.42 1.41 19.38
CA ALA A 49 -14.62 2.00 20.70
C ALA A 49 -15.93 2.80 20.81
N ARG A 50 -16.40 3.43 19.74
CA ARG A 50 -17.71 4.10 19.71
C ARG A 50 -18.84 3.08 19.75
N LEU A 51 -18.78 2.04 18.92
CA LEU A 51 -19.80 0.98 18.88
C LEU A 51 -19.94 0.29 20.24
N GLU A 52 -18.82 -0.05 20.88
CA GLU A 52 -18.83 -0.61 22.25
C GLU A 52 -19.51 0.33 23.24
N ARG A 53 -19.26 1.64 23.17
CA ARG A 53 -19.92 2.61 24.04
C ARG A 53 -21.42 2.69 23.76
N GLU A 54 -21.83 2.70 22.50
CA GLU A 54 -23.24 2.74 22.11
C GLU A 54 -23.98 1.49 22.57
N SER A 55 -23.38 0.31 22.44
CA SER A 55 -23.93 -0.96 22.95
C SER A 55 -24.04 -0.98 24.47
N ASN A 56 -23.10 -0.35 25.18
CA ASN A 56 -23.08 -0.29 26.65
C ASN A 56 -23.92 0.85 27.24
N THR A 57 -24.35 1.83 26.44
CA THR A 57 -25.28 2.87 26.89
C THR A 57 -26.71 2.36 26.80
N PRO A 58 -27.42 2.11 27.92
CA PRO A 58 -28.83 1.79 27.85
C PRO A 58 -29.58 2.99 27.26
N ILE A 59 -30.44 2.71 26.27
CA ILE A 59 -31.36 3.69 25.69
C ILE A 59 -32.19 4.26 26.85
N LYS A 60 -31.85 5.47 27.31
CA LYS A 60 -32.74 6.19 28.23
C LYS A 60 -33.97 6.59 27.41
N PRO A 61 -35.18 6.15 27.77
CA PRO A 61 -36.38 6.60 27.08
C PRO A 61 -36.46 8.12 27.24
N SER A 62 -36.46 8.84 26.12
CA SER A 62 -36.76 10.27 26.11
C SER A 62 -38.22 10.43 26.52
N ARG A 63 -38.45 11.10 27.64
CA ARG A 63 -39.77 11.47 28.15
C ARG A 63 -40.46 12.46 27.24
#